data_AF-A0A3M1REI9-F1
#
_entry.id   AF-A0A3M1REI9-F1
#
_cell.length_a   1.000
_cell.length_b   1.000
_cell.length_c   1.000
_cell.angle_alpha   90.00
_cell.angle_beta   90.00
_cell.angle_gamma   90.00
#
_symmetry.space_group_name_H-M   'P 1'
#
loop_
_entity.id
_entity.type
_entity.pdbx_description
1 polymer ?
#
loop_
_entity_poly.entity_id
_entity_poly.type
_entity_poly.pdbx_seq_one_letter_code
_entity_poly.pdbx_strand_id
1 'polypeptide(L)'
;AMVERGTLSVVKVEPLQFTPEEFARLVRQEIEEQHTRIVMIDSLSGYRLSLRGEDLTAQLHALSKYVTNMGETLLLVNEVENITGEFQATEVGVSYLADNIIFFRYLEIGGELRKAIGVLKKRLSDFEKTLREYEITRYGIRVGEPLTGLRGILRGTPEWVSPERKE
;
A
#
# COMPACT_ATOMS: atom_id res chain seq x y z
N ALA A 1 5.67 -22.41 -7.38
CA ALA A 1 6.89 -22.24 -6.56
C ALA A 1 6.60 -21.96 -5.08
N MET A 2 6.15 -20.76 -4.64
CA MET A 2 5.95 -20.48 -3.20
C MET A 2 4.76 -21.24 -2.59
N VAL A 3 3.65 -21.33 -3.32
CA VAL A 3 2.47 -22.10 -2.92
C VAL A 3 2.81 -23.59 -2.76
N GLU A 4 3.50 -24.17 -3.75
CA GLU A 4 3.94 -25.58 -3.71
C GLU A 4 4.90 -25.87 -2.54
N ARG A 5 5.67 -24.86 -2.11
CA ARG A 5 6.58 -24.95 -0.97
C ARG A 5 5.89 -24.70 0.38
N GLY A 6 4.60 -24.36 0.38
CA GLY A 6 3.85 -24.02 1.59
C GLY A 6 4.24 -22.69 2.22
N THR A 7 5.01 -21.83 1.54
CA THR A 7 5.45 -20.53 2.08
C THR A 7 4.52 -19.38 1.68
N LEU A 8 3.46 -19.67 0.94
CA LEU A 8 2.44 -18.72 0.53
C LEU A 8 1.10 -19.45 0.47
N SER A 9 0.13 -18.99 1.27
CA SER A 9 -1.28 -19.34 1.12
C SER A 9 -1.99 -18.19 0.43
N VAL A 10 -2.82 -18.50 -0.57
CA VAL A 10 -3.65 -17.52 -1.26
C VAL A 10 -5.10 -17.94 -1.06
N VAL A 11 -5.84 -17.15 -0.30
CA VAL A 11 -7.26 -17.38 -0.04
C VAL A 11 -8.07 -16.36 -0.82
N LYS A 12 -8.86 -16.84 -1.78
CA LYS A 12 -9.81 -16.00 -2.48
C LYS A 12 -11.03 -15.80 -1.60
N VAL A 13 -11.39 -14.55 -1.36
CA VAL A 13 -12.60 -14.17 -0.63
C VAL A 13 -13.61 -13.63 -1.64
N GLU A 14 -14.73 -14.33 -1.82
CA GLU A 14 -15.79 -13.85 -2.70
C GLU A 14 -16.64 -12.79 -1.98
N PRO A 15 -17.25 -11.85 -2.73
CA PRO A 15 -18.09 -10.84 -2.12
C PRO A 15 -19.25 -11.44 -1.33
N LEU A 16 -19.54 -10.82 -0.19
CA LEU A 16 -20.66 -11.13 0.70
C LEU A 16 -20.61 -12.55 1.31
N GLN A 17 -19.45 -13.22 1.26
CA GLN A 17 -19.27 -14.57 1.78
C GLN A 17 -19.03 -14.62 3.29
N PHE A 18 -18.34 -13.61 3.85
CA PHE A 18 -17.95 -13.59 5.26
C PHE A 18 -18.48 -12.34 5.97
N THR A 19 -18.74 -12.48 7.26
CA THR A 19 -18.80 -11.34 8.17
C THR A 19 -17.38 -10.88 8.55
N PRO A 20 -17.20 -9.64 9.04
CA PRO A 20 -15.92 -9.16 9.56
C PRO A 20 -15.33 -10.06 10.65
N GLU A 21 -16.17 -10.62 11.52
CA GLU A 21 -15.75 -11.52 12.60
C GLU A 21 -15.25 -12.85 12.04
N GLU A 22 -15.92 -13.40 11.03
CA GLU A 22 -15.49 -14.64 10.37
C GLU A 22 -14.16 -14.44 9.63
N PHE A 23 -14.02 -13.31 8.94
CA PHE A 23 -12.78 -12.94 8.27
C PHE A 23 -11.63 -12.75 9.28
N ALA A 24 -11.87 -12.04 10.38
CA ALA A 24 -10.89 -11.87 11.44
C ALA A 24 -10.50 -13.22 12.05
N ARG A 25 -11.46 -14.11 12.30
CA ARG A 25 -11.19 -15.47 12.80
C ARG A 25 -10.32 -16.26 11.84
N LEU A 26 -10.56 -16.19 10.54
CA LEU A 26 -9.73 -16.83 9.51
C LEU A 26 -8.28 -16.35 9.60
N VAL A 27 -8.06 -15.04 9.61
CA VAL A 27 -6.71 -14.46 9.71
C VAL A 27 -6.01 -14.86 11.01
N ARG A 28 -6.74 -14.88 12.13
CA ARG A 28 -6.20 -15.32 13.42
C ARG A 28 -5.78 -16.79 13.37
N GLN A 29 -6.59 -17.65 12.79
CA GLN A 29 -6.29 -19.07 12.66
C GLN A 29 -5.02 -19.29 11.82
N GLU A 30 -4.86 -18.56 10.71
CA GLU A 30 -3.64 -18.61 9.89
C GLU A 30 -2.38 -18.17 10.64
N ILE A 31 -2.49 -17.17 11.52
CA ILE A 31 -1.36 -16.72 12.34
C ILE A 31 -1.05 -17.72 13.45
N GLU A 32 -2.07 -18.12 14.22
CA GLU A 32 -1.93 -18.93 15.42
C GLU A 32 -1.58 -20.40 15.10
N GLU A 33 -2.22 -21.00 14.08
CA GLU A 33 -2.09 -22.43 13.77
C GLU A 33 -1.08 -22.70 12.65
N GLN A 34 -0.99 -21.83 11.64
CA GLN A 34 -0.09 -22.00 10.49
C GLN A 34 1.22 -21.19 10.63
N HIS A 35 1.40 -20.48 11.75
CA HIS A 35 2.56 -19.64 12.01
C HIS A 35 2.83 -18.61 10.91
N THR A 36 1.75 -18.05 10.34
CA THR A 36 1.83 -17.03 9.30
C THR A 36 2.45 -15.75 9.86
N ARG A 37 3.53 -15.28 9.23
CA ARG A 37 4.29 -14.10 9.68
C ARG A 37 3.98 -12.81 8.93
N ILE A 38 3.39 -12.94 7.74
CA ILE A 38 3.02 -11.84 6.87
C ILE A 38 1.61 -12.09 6.37
N VAL A 39 0.70 -11.17 6.68
CA VAL A 39 -0.66 -11.15 6.17
C VAL A 39 -0.76 -10.03 5.14
N MET A 40 -1.33 -10.33 3.98
CA MET A 40 -1.63 -9.33 2.95
C MET A 40 -3.14 -9.30 2.70
N ILE A 41 -3.74 -8.11 2.79
CA ILE A 41 -5.13 -7.87 2.41
C ILE A 41 -5.11 -7.06 1.12
N ASP A 42 -5.47 -7.72 0.01
CA ASP A 42 -5.55 -7.13 -1.32
C ASP A 42 -6.99 -7.22 -1.86
N SER A 43 -7.79 -6.16 -1.87
CA SER A 43 -7.51 -4.77 -1.46
C SER A 43 -8.45 -4.29 -0.36
N LEU A 44 -8.19 -3.11 0.23
CA LEU A 44 -9.09 -2.47 1.19
C LEU A 44 -10.46 -2.13 0.60
N SER A 45 -10.50 -1.80 -0.69
CA SER A 45 -11.76 -1.62 -1.43
C SER A 45 -12.48 -2.96 -1.58
N GLY A 46 -11.75 -4.02 -1.93
CA GLY A 46 -12.26 -5.39 -1.91
C GLY A 46 -12.81 -5.82 -0.56
N TYR A 47 -12.11 -5.54 0.54
CA TYR A 47 -12.54 -5.83 1.92
C TYR A 47 -13.87 -5.15 2.25
N ARG A 48 -14.02 -3.86 1.91
CA ARG A 48 -15.25 -3.11 2.14
C ARG A 48 -16.43 -3.60 1.30
N LEU A 49 -16.17 -4.03 0.07
CA LEU A 49 -17.20 -4.56 -0.83
C LEU A 49 -17.59 -6.00 -0.48
N SER A 50 -16.63 -6.78 0.04
CA SER A 50 -16.81 -8.23 0.19
C SER A 50 -17.35 -8.64 1.54
N LEU A 51 -17.27 -7.80 2.56
CA LEU A 51 -17.75 -8.14 3.90
C LEU A 51 -19.11 -7.52 4.19
N ARG A 52 -19.97 -8.31 4.82
CA ARG A 52 -21.30 -7.86 5.27
C ARG A 52 -21.19 -7.30 6.68
N GLY A 53 -21.51 -6.02 6.88
CA GLY A 53 -21.62 -5.48 8.23
C GLY A 53 -21.53 -3.96 8.30
N GLU A 54 -21.71 -3.45 9.51
CA GLU A 54 -21.49 -2.04 9.85
C GLU A 54 -20.06 -1.84 10.36
N ASP A 55 -19.54 -0.61 10.22
CA ASP A 55 -18.24 -0.19 10.76
C ASP A 55 -17.04 -1.10 10.40
N LEU A 56 -16.95 -1.47 9.11
CA LEU A 56 -15.85 -2.28 8.57
C LEU A 56 -14.47 -1.68 8.85
N THR A 57 -14.39 -0.35 8.96
CA THR A 57 -13.16 0.37 9.29
C THR A 57 -12.69 0.08 10.71
N ALA A 58 -13.57 0.10 11.70
CA ALA A 58 -13.21 -0.26 13.07
C ALA A 58 -12.81 -1.74 13.19
N GLN A 59 -13.49 -2.63 12.46
CA GLN A 59 -13.13 -4.05 12.43
C GLN A 59 -11.75 -4.28 11.82
N LEU A 60 -11.46 -3.62 10.69
CA LEU A 60 -10.14 -3.66 10.08
C LEU A 60 -9.06 -3.08 11.02
N HIS A 61 -9.39 -2.04 11.78
CA HIS A 61 -8.50 -1.49 12.80
C HIS A 61 -8.20 -2.51 13.89
N ALA A 62 -9.22 -3.15 14.45
CA ALA A 62 -9.06 -4.18 15.47
C ALA A 62 -8.19 -5.34 14.97
N LEU A 63 -8.43 -5.79 13.73
CA LEU A 63 -7.62 -6.82 13.09
C LEU A 63 -6.16 -6.37 12.92
N SER A 64 -5.94 -5.14 12.44
CA SER A 64 -4.60 -4.57 12.29
C SER A 64 -3.84 -4.53 13.61
N LYS A 65 -4.52 -4.13 14.69
CA LYS A 65 -3.96 -4.16 16.06
C LYS A 65 -3.67 -5.56 16.54
N TYR A 66 -4.53 -6.54 16.26
CA TYR A 66 -4.27 -7.92 16.62
C TYR A 66 -2.99 -8.44 15.93
N VAL A 67 -2.87 -8.29 14.60
CA VAL A 67 -1.71 -8.81 13.83
C VAL A 67 -0.41 -8.16 14.34
N THR A 68 -0.42 -6.85 14.53
CA THR A 68 0.75 -6.12 15.04
C THR A 68 1.11 -6.46 16.48
N ASN A 69 0.12 -6.70 17.36
CA ASN A 69 0.36 -7.14 18.74
C ASN A 69 0.92 -8.56 18.83
N MET A 70 0.60 -9.42 17.86
CA MET A 70 1.22 -10.74 17.72
C MET A 70 2.67 -10.67 17.22
N GLY A 71 3.15 -9.48 16.85
CA GLY A 71 4.50 -9.27 16.31
C GLY A 71 4.62 -9.59 14.83
N GLU A 72 3.50 -9.81 14.13
CA GLU A 72 3.47 -10.17 12.72
C GLU A 72 3.23 -8.96 11.81
N THR A 73 3.57 -9.12 10.53
CA THR A 73 3.49 -8.02 9.55
C THR A 73 2.16 -8.02 8.81
N LEU A 74 1.50 -6.87 8.75
CA LEU A 74 0.31 -6.65 7.94
C LEU A 74 0.61 -5.72 6.75
N LEU A 75 0.27 -6.17 5.55
CA LEU A 75 0.30 -5.40 4.32
C LEU A 75 -1.14 -5.13 3.86
N LEU A 76 -1.50 -3.86 3.74
CA LEU A 76 -2.80 -3.42 3.25
C LEU A 76 -2.62 -2.78 1.88
N VAL A 77 -3.29 -3.31 0.86
CA VAL A 77 -3.28 -2.72 -0.48
C VAL A 77 -4.46 -1.77 -0.59
N ASN A 78 -4.17 -0.49 -0.80
CA ASN A 78 -5.19 0.53 -1.03
C ASN A 78 -5.11 1.01 -2.48
N GLU A 79 -6.24 0.96 -3.17
CA GLU A 79 -6.39 1.56 -4.49
C GLU A 79 -6.80 3.04 -4.32
N VAL A 80 -6.31 3.91 -5.21
CA VAL A 80 -6.68 5.33 -5.24
C VAL A 80 -7.34 5.57 -6.59
N GLU A 81 -8.59 6.05 -6.57
CA GLU A 81 -9.41 6.23 -7.79
C GLU A 81 -8.81 7.26 -8.76
N ASN A 82 -8.05 8.24 -8.25
CA ASN A 82 -7.47 9.30 -9.06
C ASN A 82 -6.02 9.01 -9.44
N ILE A 83 -5.79 8.73 -10.73
CA ILE A 83 -4.46 8.54 -11.34
C ILE A 83 -3.69 9.88 -11.41
N THR A 84 -4.43 10.98 -11.62
CA THR A 84 -3.91 12.36 -11.74
C THR A 84 -4.76 13.32 -10.91
N GLY A 85 -4.14 14.25 -10.17
CA GLY A 85 -4.85 15.19 -9.28
C GLY A 85 -4.17 15.37 -7.91
N GLU A 86 -4.89 16.00 -6.96
CA GLU A 86 -4.40 16.18 -5.59
C GLU A 86 -4.05 14.83 -4.96
N PHE A 87 -2.84 14.74 -4.39
CA PHE A 87 -2.39 13.51 -3.77
C PHE A 87 -3.20 13.18 -2.52
N GLN A 88 -3.99 12.12 -2.59
CA GLN A 88 -4.56 11.47 -1.44
C GLN A 88 -3.86 10.13 -1.25
N ALA A 89 -3.07 10.03 -0.19
CA ALA A 89 -2.28 8.85 0.12
C ALA A 89 -3.13 7.61 0.42
N THR A 90 -4.30 7.86 1.01
CA THR A 90 -5.36 6.90 1.21
C THR A 90 -6.68 7.63 1.02
N GLU A 91 -7.75 6.90 0.77
CA GLU A 91 -9.08 7.43 1.02
C GLU A 91 -9.19 7.95 2.47
N VAL A 92 -10.03 8.96 2.67
CA VAL A 92 -10.25 9.58 3.97
C VAL A 92 -10.62 8.48 4.98
N GLY A 93 -9.79 8.33 6.02
CA GLY A 93 -10.09 7.45 7.15
C GLY A 93 -9.31 6.15 7.28
N VAL A 94 -8.29 5.87 6.45
CA VAL A 94 -7.50 4.61 6.60
C VAL A 94 -5.99 4.81 6.83
N SER A 95 -5.44 5.98 6.49
CA SER A 95 -4.03 6.34 6.75
C SER A 95 -3.56 6.15 8.21
N TYR A 96 -4.47 6.17 9.18
CA TYR A 96 -4.12 6.00 10.59
C TYR A 96 -3.83 4.53 10.97
N LEU A 97 -4.30 3.56 10.18
CA LEU A 97 -4.06 2.13 10.41
C LEU A 97 -2.60 1.74 10.16
N ALA A 98 -1.94 2.45 9.24
CA ALA A 98 -0.60 2.12 8.81
C ALA A 98 0.47 2.93 9.55
N ASP A 99 1.46 2.24 10.10
CA ASP A 99 2.68 2.86 10.62
C ASP A 99 3.61 3.31 9.49
N ASN A 100 3.58 2.61 8.35
CA ASN A 100 4.37 2.88 7.16
C ASN A 100 3.44 3.00 5.94
N ILE A 101 3.64 4.04 5.13
CA ILE A 101 2.86 4.26 3.91
C ILE A 101 3.83 4.38 2.75
N ILE A 102 3.79 3.39 1.86
CA ILE A 102 4.46 3.39 0.56
C ILE A 102 3.38 3.66 -0.47
N PHE A 103 3.67 4.55 -1.41
CA PHE A 103 2.75 4.85 -2.50
C PHE A 103 3.42 4.70 -3.85
N PHE A 104 2.59 4.41 -4.84
CA PHE A 104 2.96 4.33 -6.24
C PHE A 104 2.18 5.40 -7.00
N ARG A 105 2.84 6.07 -7.94
CA ARG A 105 2.23 7.16 -8.70
C ARG A 105 2.65 7.14 -10.15
N TYR A 106 1.70 7.48 -11.02
CA TYR A 106 1.96 7.77 -12.42
C TYR A 106 2.33 9.24 -12.61
N LEU A 107 3.31 9.50 -13.46
CA LEU A 107 3.80 10.83 -13.82
C LEU A 107 3.86 10.95 -15.33
N GLU A 108 3.44 12.07 -15.87
CA GLU A 108 3.66 12.40 -17.28
C GLU A 108 4.87 13.32 -17.39
N ILE A 109 5.94 12.87 -18.05
CA ILE A 109 7.15 13.65 -18.26
C ILE A 109 7.51 13.55 -19.73
N GLY A 110 7.49 14.69 -20.45
CA GLY A 110 7.83 14.73 -21.87
C GLY A 110 6.89 13.91 -22.76
N GLY A 111 5.63 13.74 -22.37
CA GLY A 111 4.64 12.91 -23.07
C GLY A 111 4.77 11.41 -22.78
N GLU A 112 5.67 11.00 -21.89
CA GLU A 112 5.83 9.61 -21.45
C GLU A 112 5.22 9.39 -20.07
N LEU A 113 4.47 8.29 -19.94
CA LEU A 113 3.92 7.84 -18.66
C LEU A 113 4.98 7.07 -17.87
N ARG A 114 5.57 7.74 -16.87
CA ARG A 114 6.55 7.18 -15.94
C ARG A 114 5.88 6.78 -14.62
N LYS A 115 6.56 5.93 -13.86
CA LYS A 115 6.08 5.44 -12.56
C LYS A 115 7.05 5.82 -11.46
N ALA A 116 6.52 6.37 -10.37
CA ALA A 116 7.28 6.76 -9.20
C ALA A 116 6.83 5.99 -7.96
N ILE A 117 7.80 5.65 -7.11
CA ILE A 117 7.59 5.07 -5.78
C ILE A 117 8.10 6.07 -4.73
N GLY A 118 7.38 6.18 -3.62
CA GLY A 118 7.76 7.04 -2.52
C GLY A 118 7.29 6.50 -1.17
N VAL A 119 7.95 6.95 -0.11
CA VAL A 119 7.50 6.75 1.27
C VAL A 119 6.87 8.05 1.74
N LEU A 120 5.61 7.97 2.18
CA LEU A 120 4.92 9.14 2.74
C LEU A 120 5.08 9.22 4.26
N LYS A 121 5.08 8.06 4.90
CA LYS A 121 5.10 7.94 6.36
C LYS A 121 5.91 6.72 6.74
N LYS A 122 6.75 6.87 7.76
CA LYS A 122 7.43 5.79 8.44
C LYS A 122 7.51 6.14 9.92
N ARG A 123 7.03 5.26 10.80
CA ARG A 123 7.20 5.46 12.25
C ARG A 123 8.53 4.87 12.72
N LEU A 124 9.01 5.39 13.84
CA LEU A 124 10.19 4.88 14.58
C LEU A 124 11.55 5.03 13.88
N SER A 125 11.61 5.59 12.66
CA SER A 125 12.87 5.79 11.94
C SER A 125 12.71 6.74 10.75
N ASP A 126 13.83 7.28 10.26
CA ASP A 126 13.84 8.14 9.08
C ASP A 126 13.59 7.34 7.79
N PHE A 127 13.21 8.06 6.73
CA PHE A 127 12.93 7.51 5.41
C PHE A 127 13.44 8.44 4.30
N GLU A 128 13.65 7.85 3.13
CA GLU A 128 14.07 8.61 1.96
C GLU A 128 12.94 9.56 1.50
N LYS A 129 13.25 10.86 1.45
CA LYS A 129 12.29 11.93 1.10
C LYS A 129 12.17 12.16 -0.41
N THR A 130 13.08 11.57 -1.19
CA THR A 130 13.05 11.61 -2.65
C THR A 130 12.08 10.58 -3.20
N LEU A 131 11.43 10.93 -4.32
CA LEU A 131 10.67 9.99 -5.11
C LEU A 131 11.63 9.31 -6.07
N ARG A 132 11.47 8.01 -6.29
CA ARG A 132 12.30 7.25 -7.23
C ARG A 132 11.45 6.74 -8.36
N GLU A 133 12.03 6.66 -9.56
CA GLU A 133 11.40 5.89 -10.61
C GLU A 133 11.39 4.40 -10.24
N TYR A 134 10.39 3.66 -10.68
CA TYR A 134 10.42 2.20 -10.60
C TYR A 134 9.89 1.54 -11.86
N GLU A 135 10.39 0.33 -12.11
CA GLU A 135 9.95 -0.53 -13.20
C GLU A 135 9.41 -1.84 -12.65
N ILE A 136 8.41 -2.41 -13.32
CA ILE A 136 7.96 -3.78 -13.06
C ILE A 136 8.64 -4.66 -14.09
N THR A 137 9.55 -5.50 -13.64
CA THR A 137 10.33 -6.41 -14.50
C THR A 137 9.85 -7.85 -14.30
N ARG A 138 10.38 -8.78 -15.11
CA ARG A 138 10.16 -10.22 -14.88
C ARG A 138 10.66 -10.74 -13.53
N TYR A 139 11.47 -9.95 -12.82
CA TYR A 139 12.01 -10.25 -11.49
C TYR A 139 11.30 -9.48 -10.37
N GLY A 140 10.23 -8.74 -10.68
CA GLY A 140 9.51 -7.89 -9.75
C GLY A 140 9.87 -6.41 -9.87
N ILE A 141 9.59 -5.66 -8.79
CA ILE A 141 9.77 -4.21 -8.73
C ILE A 141 11.26 -3.87 -8.64
N ARG A 142 11.75 -3.09 -9.61
CA ARG A 142 13.08 -2.50 -9.61
C ARG A 142 12.96 -1.01 -9.31
N VAL A 143 13.51 -0.58 -8.18
CA VAL A 143 13.58 0.84 -7.81
C VAL A 143 14.83 1.45 -8.42
N GLY A 144 14.66 2.54 -9.17
CA GLY A 144 15.69 3.24 -9.91
C GLY A 144 16.22 4.49 -9.20
N GLU A 145 16.62 5.48 -10.00
CA GLU A 145 17.22 6.71 -9.51
C GLU A 145 16.19 7.67 -8.91
N PRO A 146 16.62 8.55 -7.98
CA PRO A 146 15.81 9.66 -7.50
C PRO A 146 15.38 10.60 -8.63
N LEU A 147 14.10 10.97 -8.64
CA LEU A 147 13.51 11.98 -9.52
C LEU A 147 13.86 13.38 -9.01
N THR A 148 15.10 13.82 -9.27
CA THR A 148 15.58 15.17 -8.93
C THR A 148 15.27 16.19 -10.03
N GLY A 149 15.21 17.48 -9.69
CA GLY A 149 15.00 18.56 -10.67
C GLY A 149 13.55 18.74 -11.10
N LEU A 150 12.61 18.06 -10.44
CA LEU A 150 11.17 18.16 -10.70
C LEU A 150 10.46 18.69 -9.45
N ARG A 151 9.52 19.61 -9.65
CA ARG A 151 8.58 20.10 -8.64
C ARG A 151 7.16 19.71 -9.03
N GLY A 152 6.24 19.66 -8.08
CA GLY A 152 4.82 19.38 -8.38
C GLY A 152 4.49 17.91 -8.62
N ILE A 153 5.43 16.99 -8.37
CA ILE A 153 5.22 15.54 -8.54
C ILE A 153 4.00 15.04 -7.75
N LEU A 154 3.83 15.51 -6.51
CA LEU A 154 2.67 15.18 -5.68
C LEU A 154 1.37 15.89 -6.12
N ARG A 155 1.43 16.90 -6.99
CA ARG A 155 0.23 17.55 -7.55
C ARG A 155 -0.23 16.91 -8.86
N GLY A 156 0.58 16.02 -9.44
CA GLY A 156 0.28 15.32 -10.69
C GLY A 156 0.71 16.06 -11.95
N THR A 157 1.09 17.33 -11.83
CA THR A 157 1.66 18.15 -12.90
C THR A 157 3.14 18.46 -12.57
N PRO A 158 4.07 17.56 -12.92
CA PRO A 158 5.48 17.78 -12.66
C PRO A 158 6.04 18.87 -13.59
N GLU A 159 6.79 19.81 -13.02
CA GLU A 159 7.49 20.87 -13.74
C GLU A 159 8.99 20.78 -13.49
N TRP A 160 9.78 20.97 -14.53
CA TRP A 160 11.24 21.05 -14.41
C TRP A 160 11.63 22.33 -13.69
N VAL A 161 12.43 22.19 -12.64
CA VAL A 161 13.02 23.34 -11.94
C VAL A 161 14.32 23.68 -12.64
N SER A 162 14.35 24.79 -13.37
CA SER A 162 15.60 25.36 -13.87
C SER A 162 16.49 25.73 -12.67
N PRO A 163 17.79 25.40 -12.69
CA PRO A 163 18.68 25.75 -11.58
C PRO A 163 18.71 27.26 -11.41
N GLU A 164 18.45 27.74 -10.19
CA GLU A 164 18.62 29.15 -9.84
C GLU A 164 20.07 29.55 -10.16
N ARG A 165 20.24 30.50 -11.10
CA ARG A 165 21.53 31.18 -11.25
C ARG A 165 21.76 31.93 -9.94
N LYS A 166 22.67 31.42 -9.11
CA LYS A 166 23.26 32.22 -8.05
C LYS A 166 24.10 33.30 -8.72
N GLU A 167 23.65 34.55 -8.60
CA GLU A 167 24.49 35.74 -8.82
C GLU A 167 25.55 35.87 -7.71
#